data_AF-A0A6H5FX10-F1
#
_entry.id   AF-A0A6H5FX10-F1
#
_cell.length_a   1.000
_cell.length_b   1.000
_cell.length_c   1.000
_cell.angle_alpha   90.00
_cell.angle_beta   90.00
_cell.angle_gamma   90.00
#
_symmetry.space_group_name_H-M   'P 1'
#
loop_
_entity.id
_entity.type
_entity.pdbx_description
1 polymer ?
#
loop_
_entity_poly.entity_id
_entity_poly.type
_entity_poly.pdbx_seq_one_letter_code
_entity_poly.pdbx_strand_id
1 'polypeptide(L)' 'VLLSVIAYASSNPLIAGIVANQYHAQDELGQYSYGYSGGPSAKQEIKTADGITRGGKSC' A
#
# COMPACT_ATOMS: atom_id res chain seq x y z
N VAL A 1 -2.84 -10.55 23.81
CA VAL A 1 -1.90 -11.01 22.76
C VAL A 1 -1.96 -9.96 21.66
N LEU A 2 -1.00 -9.02 21.67
CA LEU A 2 -1.00 -7.85 20.80
C LEU A 2 -0.49 -8.32 19.42
N LEU A 3 -1.40 -8.72 18.52
CA LEU A 3 -1.05 -9.16 17.18
C LEU A 3 -0.66 -7.93 16.36
N SER A 4 0.63 -7.84 16.07
CA SER A 4 1.29 -6.70 15.45
C SER A 4 0.93 -6.59 13.97
N VAL A 5 0.39 -5.45 13.56
CA VAL A 5 0.30 -5.05 12.15
C VAL A 5 1.70 -5.06 11.56
N ILE A 6 2.03 -6.06 10.74
CA ILE A 6 3.33 -6.11 10.08
C ILE A 6 3.27 -5.23 8.82
N ALA A 7 3.61 -3.95 8.99
CA ALA A 7 3.78 -3.03 7.88
C ALA A 7 5.18 -3.22 7.29
N TYR A 8 5.28 -3.92 6.16
CA TYR A 8 6.53 -4.04 5.42
C TYR A 8 6.60 -2.89 4.39
N ALA A 9 7.31 -1.82 4.73
CA ALA A 9 7.62 -0.74 3.80
C ALA A 9 8.93 -1.06 3.06
N SER A 10 8.87 -1.71 1.90
CA SER A 10 10.04 -1.87 1.03
C SER A 10 10.19 -0.63 0.15
N SER A 11 11.26 0.13 0.37
CA SER A 11 11.69 1.20 -0.54
C SER A 11 12.70 0.62 -1.52
N ASN A 12 12.34 0.51 -2.80
CA ASN A 12 13.25 0.11 -3.86
C ASN A 12 13.72 1.38 -4.59
N PRO A 13 14.98 1.83 -4.43
CA PRO A 13 15.38 3.13 -4.95
C PRO A 13 16.26 2.97 -6.18
N LEU A 14 15.72 2.83 -7.40
CA LEU A 14 16.56 2.85 -8.61
C LEU A 14 15.86 3.40 -9.88
N ILE A 15 15.25 4.60 -9.81
CA ILE A 15 15.22 5.52 -10.96
C ILE A 15 15.47 6.92 -10.41
N ALA A 16 16.64 7.49 -10.73
CA ALA A 16 17.03 8.84 -10.33
C ALA A 16 16.01 9.87 -10.86
N GLY A 17 15.19 10.43 -9.97
CA GLY A 17 14.26 11.52 -10.27
C GLY A 17 12.78 11.26 -9.95
N ILE A 18 12.40 10.01 -9.66
CA ILE A 18 11.03 9.67 -9.26
C ILE A 18 11.06 9.18 -7.81
N VAL A 19 10.63 10.02 -6.87
CA VAL A 19 10.40 9.59 -5.48
C VAL A 19 9.22 8.63 -5.48
N ALA A 20 9.47 7.32 -5.52
CA ALA A 20 8.46 6.29 -5.41
C ALA A 20 8.41 5.75 -3.99
N ASN A 21 7.35 6.08 -3.26
CA ASN A 21 7.05 5.57 -1.94
C ASN A 21 5.95 4.52 -2.05
N GLN A 22 6.11 3.36 -1.43
CA GLN A 22 5.08 2.32 -1.39
C GLN A 22 4.86 1.85 0.05
N TYR A 23 3.62 1.49 0.36
CA TYR A 23 3.25 0.90 1.63
C TYR A 23 2.31 -0.28 1.42
N HIS A 24 2.48 -1.31 2.24
CA HIS A 24 1.60 -2.45 2.30
C HIS A 24 1.46 -2.89 3.76
N ALA A 25 0.22 -3.02 4.21
CA ALA A 25 -0.13 -3.55 5.51
C ALA A 25 -1.25 -4.58 5.33
N GLN A 26 -1.08 -5.74 5.94
CA GLN A 26 -2.05 -6.83 5.90
C GLN A 26 -2.26 -7.37 7.31
N ASP A 27 -3.51 -7.72 7.60
CA ASP A 27 -3.95 -8.38 8.83
C ASP A 27 -4.17 -9.88 8.57
N GLU A 28 -4.14 -10.70 9.62
CA GLU A 28 -4.26 -12.17 9.53
C GLU A 28 -5.60 -12.63 8.93
N LEU A 29 -6.63 -11.79 9.00
CA LEU A 29 -7.96 -12.05 8.42
C LEU A 29 -8.05 -11.76 6.91
N GLY A 30 -6.96 -11.35 6.26
CA GLY A 30 -6.91 -11.11 4.81
C GLY A 30 -7.37 -9.72 4.37
N GLN A 31 -7.56 -8.81 5.34
CA GLN A 31 -7.75 -7.39 5.12
C GLN A 31 -6.40 -6.75 4.80
N TYR A 32 -6.36 -5.82 3.86
CA TYR A 32 -5.10 -5.14 3.54
C TYR A 32 -5.31 -3.68 3.14
N SER A 33 -4.26 -2.91 3.33
CA SER A 33 -4.12 -1.54 2.82
C SER A 33 -2.83 -1.45 2.03
N TYR A 34 -2.93 -0.98 0.79
CA TYR A 34 -1.83 -0.84 -0.14
C TYR A 34 -1.86 0.54 -0.78
N GLY A 35 -0.69 1.10 -1.03
CA GLY A 35 -0.60 2.29 -1.85
C GLY A 35 0.81 2.55 -2.33
N TYR A 36 0.91 3.29 -3.41
CA TYR A 36 2.16 3.86 -3.88
C TYR A 36 1.95 5.30 -4.34
N SER A 37 2.98 6.12 -4.17
CA SER A 37 3.06 7.46 -4.73
C SER A 37 4.43 7.62 -5.38
N GLY A 38 4.48 7.86 -6.69
CA GLY A 38 5.74 8.12 -7.36
C GLY A 38 5.63 8.51 -8.82
N GLY A 39 6.33 9.58 -9.18
CA GLY A 39 6.39 10.07 -10.55
C GLY A 39 5.04 10.66 -10.96
N PRO A 40 4.50 10.35 -12.15
CA PRO A 40 3.25 10.91 -12.66
C PRO A 40 2.00 10.18 -12.14
N SER A 41 2.09 9.32 -11.12
CA SER A 41 0.90 8.61 -10.66
C SER A 41 1.01 8.21 -9.19
N ALA A 42 -0.15 8.13 -8.54
CA ALA A 42 -0.30 7.50 -7.24
C ALA A 42 -1.49 6.55 -7.27
N LYS A 43 -1.43 5.49 -6.48
CA LYS A 43 -2.55 4.58 -6.25
C LYS A 43 -2.72 4.38 -4.75
N GLN A 44 -3.98 4.29 -4.34
CA GLN A 44 -4.36 3.84 -3.00
C GLN A 44 -5.46 2.80 -3.11
N GLU A 45 -5.35 1.72 -2.32
CA GLU A 45 -6.30 0.61 -2.29
C GLU A 45 -6.43 0.01 -0.89
N ILE A 46 -7.66 -0.29 -0.50
CA ILE A 46 -8.00 -0.86 0.81
C ILE A 46 -9.00 -2.00 0.59
N LYS A 47 -8.70 -3.16 1.15
CA LYS A 47 -9.60 -4.31 1.21
C LYS A 47 -10.10 -4.50 2.63
N THR A 48 -11.42 -4.38 2.80
CA THR A 48 -12.11 -4.55 4.09
C THR A 48 -12.54 -6.00 4.29
N ALA A 49 -12.85 -6.39 5.54
CA ALA A 49 -13.34 -7.72 5.92
C ALA A 49 -14.59 -8.17 5.14
N ASP A 50 -15.44 -7.24 4.70
CA ASP A 50 -16.58 -7.51 3.82
C ASP A 50 -16.20 -8.03 2.42
N GLY A 51 -14.89 -8.16 2.14
CA GLY A 51 -14.36 -8.61 0.85
C GLY A 51 -14.34 -7.52 -0.21
N ILE A 52 -14.82 -6.31 0.10
CA ILE A 52 -14.85 -5.18 -0.84
C ILE A 52 -13.48 -4.51 -0.89
N THR A 53 -12.91 -4.44 -2.09
CA THR A 53 -11.73 -3.64 -2.40
C THR A 53 -12.16 -2.27 -2.93
N ARG A 54 -11.74 -1.20 -2.25
CA ARG A 54 -12.00 0.18 -2.65
C ARG A 54 -10.67 0.90 -2.85
N GLY A 55 -10.59 1.73 -3.87
CA GLY A 55 -9.36 2.44 -4.17
C GLY A 55 -9.47 3.32 -5.39
N GLY A 56 -8.45 4.15 -5.57
CA GLY A 56 -8.34 5.10 -6.66
C GLY A 56 -6.90 5.21 -7.14
N LYS A 57 -6.77 5.62 -8.39
CA LYS A 57 -5.48 5.99 -8.99
C LYS A 57 -5.57 7.44 -9.45
N SER A 58 -4.59 8.25 -9.10
CA SER A 58 -4.41 9.60 -9.62
C SER A 58 -3.25 9.60 -10.62
N CYS A 59 -3.37 10.46 -11.63
CA CYS A 59 -2.38 10.69 -12.70
C CYS A 59 -1.75 12.08 -12.53
#